data_AF-A0A0C2D216-F1
#
_entry.id   AF-A0A0C2D216-F1
#
_cell.length_a   1.000
_cell.length_b   1.000
_cell.length_c   1.000
_cell.angle_alpha   90.00
_cell.angle_beta   90.00
_cell.angle_gamma   90.00
#
_symmetry.space_group_name_H-M   'P 1'
#
loop_
_entity.id
_entity.type
_entity.pdbx_description
1 polymer ?
#
loop_
_entity_poly.entity_id
_entity_poly.type
_entity_poly.pdbx_seq_one_letter_code
_entity_poly.pdbx_strand_id
1 'polypeptide(L)'
;MLTSILSLTPLACDSSGADAPVPATQASEARTSTPANTIAAPTPTPAPVAAPVATPVAPIEDQPVLASAVAPTAEAMVQSPAKPSAKSHAPGSLRSPSLLPAGTPDTHIEAFTNLRLGGKDKAPIGGVGASGIHLDELEVGKGWASSRCEQVGSEFVVDTDERVNVCFRVVHPREAEAVTLEWSRAGKVRQVIEVSVKPTHAYTTRAWMPVSAGRTGNWTATVKSEDGSVLGQISFEIAGPTL
;
A
#
# COMPACT_ATOMS: atom_id res chain seq x y z
N MET A 1 9.99 48.46 14.65
CA MET A 1 11.10 48.73 13.73
C MET A 1 12.39 48.40 14.45
N LEU A 2 13.01 47.26 14.12
CA LEU A 2 14.45 47.04 14.32
C LEU A 2 14.86 45.91 13.38
N THR A 3 15.65 46.32 12.40
CA THR A 3 16.10 45.59 11.23
C THR A 3 17.42 44.91 11.60
N SER A 4 17.51 43.59 11.49
CA SER A 4 18.79 42.87 11.59
C SER A 4 19.13 42.25 10.23
N ILE A 5 20.26 42.72 9.71
CA ILE A 5 20.84 42.50 8.40
C ILE A 5 21.90 41.39 8.50
N LEU A 6 21.90 40.54 7.47
CA LEU A 6 22.95 39.67 6.89
C LEU A 6 24.22 39.31 7.69
N SER A 7 24.62 38.04 7.55
CA SER A 7 26.00 37.67 7.17
C SER A 7 26.02 36.32 6.45
N LEU A 8 26.32 36.34 5.14
CA LEU A 8 26.81 35.20 4.37
C LEU A 8 28.33 35.12 4.51
N THR A 9 28.89 33.91 4.59
CA THR A 9 30.26 33.61 4.15
C THR A 9 30.32 32.20 3.53
N PRO A 10 30.96 32.03 2.36
CA PRO A 10 31.35 30.74 1.79
C PRO A 10 32.84 30.45 2.07
N LEU A 11 33.21 29.18 2.27
CA LEU A 11 34.59 28.72 2.14
C LEU A 11 34.63 27.31 1.53
N ALA A 12 35.30 27.25 0.38
CA ALA A 12 35.79 26.06 -0.30
C ALA A 12 37.20 25.73 0.21
N CYS A 13 37.57 24.44 0.18
CA CYS A 13 38.92 23.85 0.01
C CYS A 13 38.67 22.33 -0.17
N ASP A 14 38.82 21.78 -1.37
CA ASP A 14 40.07 21.34 -2.02
C ASP A 14 40.74 20.13 -1.34
N SER A 15 40.72 18.98 -2.01
CA SER A 15 41.73 17.94 -1.88
C SER A 15 41.71 17.01 -3.09
N SER A 16 42.71 17.23 -3.93
CA SER A 16 43.16 16.39 -5.03
C SER A 16 43.62 15.01 -4.57
N GLY A 17 43.31 13.97 -5.36
CA GLY A 17 43.79 12.61 -5.17
C GLY A 17 44.09 11.92 -6.50
N ALA A 18 45.36 12.00 -6.89
CA ALA A 18 46.15 11.22 -7.87
C ALA A 18 45.48 10.12 -8.73
N ASP A 19 45.42 10.41 -10.03
CA ASP A 19 46.16 9.75 -11.12
C ASP A 19 46.65 8.29 -10.94
N ALA A 20 46.12 7.39 -11.76
CA ALA A 20 46.84 6.22 -12.28
C ALA A 20 46.26 5.84 -13.66
N PRO A 21 47.08 5.80 -14.73
CA PRO A 21 46.63 5.51 -16.10
C PRO A 21 46.67 4.01 -16.38
N VAL A 22 45.63 3.48 -17.05
CA VAL A 22 45.66 2.14 -17.66
C VAL A 22 45.54 2.30 -19.18
N PRO A 23 46.43 1.65 -19.96
CA PRO A 23 46.67 1.99 -21.35
C PRO A 23 45.62 1.47 -22.34
N ALA A 24 45.53 2.22 -23.44
CA ALA A 24 44.77 1.93 -24.65
C ALA A 24 45.18 0.61 -25.33
N THR A 25 44.19 -0.14 -25.80
CA THR A 25 44.36 -1.12 -26.88
C THR A 25 43.64 -0.61 -28.12
N GLN A 26 44.43 -0.43 -29.18
CA GLN A 26 44.06 -0.02 -30.53
C GLN A 26 43.13 -1.06 -31.19
N ALA A 27 42.05 -0.60 -31.82
CA ALA A 27 41.88 -0.51 -33.27
C ALA A 27 41.90 -1.84 -34.03
N SER A 28 40.75 -2.21 -34.61
CA SER A 28 40.73 -2.72 -35.97
C SER A 28 39.41 -2.41 -36.65
N GLU A 29 39.59 -1.88 -37.85
CA GLU A 29 38.63 -1.54 -38.88
C GLU A 29 37.83 -2.76 -39.33
N ALA A 30 36.59 -2.55 -39.77
CA ALA A 30 36.27 -2.56 -41.20
C ALA A 30 34.76 -2.67 -41.43
N ARG A 31 34.29 -1.71 -42.21
CA ARG A 31 33.17 -1.73 -43.17
C ARG A 31 32.55 -3.11 -43.42
N THR A 32 31.22 -3.19 -43.44
CA THR A 32 30.45 -3.53 -44.66
C THR A 32 28.96 -3.24 -44.43
N SER A 33 28.46 -2.35 -45.29
CA SER A 33 27.07 -2.12 -45.65
C SER A 33 26.35 -3.42 -46.05
N THR A 34 25.09 -3.61 -45.61
CA THR A 34 23.92 -3.85 -46.48
C THR A 34 22.66 -4.02 -45.62
N PRO A 35 21.57 -3.27 -45.88
CA PRO A 35 20.27 -3.51 -45.28
C PRO A 35 19.56 -4.64 -46.05
N ALA A 36 19.31 -5.77 -45.40
CA ALA A 36 18.36 -6.77 -45.90
C ALA A 36 17.00 -6.51 -45.26
N ASN A 37 16.26 -5.60 -45.90
CA ASN A 37 14.84 -5.37 -45.68
C ASN A 37 14.08 -6.64 -46.14
N THR A 38 13.94 -7.62 -45.25
CA THR A 38 13.08 -8.78 -45.51
C THR A 38 11.67 -8.41 -45.06
N ILE A 39 10.89 -7.93 -46.01
CA ILE A 39 9.44 -7.85 -45.93
C ILE A 39 8.94 -9.29 -45.81
N ALA A 40 8.61 -9.72 -44.59
CA ALA A 40 7.87 -10.95 -44.38
C ALA A 40 6.52 -10.80 -45.08
N ALA A 41 6.22 -11.74 -45.97
CA ALA A 41 4.94 -11.83 -46.65
C ALA A 41 3.79 -11.92 -45.61
N PRO A 42 2.64 -11.27 -45.86
CA PRO A 42 1.48 -11.41 -45.00
C PRO A 42 1.02 -12.87 -45.01
N THR A 43 1.09 -13.50 -43.84
CA THR A 43 0.45 -14.80 -43.58
C THR A 43 -1.04 -14.70 -43.94
N PRO A 44 -1.61 -15.66 -44.67
CA PRO A 44 -3.03 -15.65 -45.02
C PRO A 44 -3.89 -15.54 -43.76
N THR A 45 -4.78 -14.56 -43.77
CA THR A 45 -5.84 -14.35 -42.77
C THR A 45 -6.62 -15.66 -42.57
N PRO A 46 -6.63 -16.25 -41.37
CA PRO A 46 -7.55 -17.34 -41.08
C PRO A 46 -8.99 -16.83 -41.22
N ALA A 47 -9.80 -17.62 -41.92
CA ALA A 47 -11.22 -17.37 -42.15
C ALA A 47 -11.95 -17.07 -40.82
N PRO A 48 -12.97 -16.20 -40.82
CA PRO A 48 -13.78 -15.93 -39.64
C PRO A 48 -14.47 -17.22 -39.19
N VAL A 49 -14.05 -17.74 -38.04
CA VAL A 49 -14.77 -18.80 -37.34
C VAL A 49 -16.13 -18.23 -36.95
N ALA A 50 -17.18 -18.87 -37.44
CA ALA A 50 -18.56 -18.51 -37.17
C ALA A 50 -18.78 -18.34 -35.65
N ALA A 51 -19.39 -17.22 -35.28
CA ALA A 51 -19.81 -16.96 -33.91
C ALA A 51 -20.74 -18.08 -33.43
N PRO A 52 -20.54 -18.63 -32.22
CA PRO A 52 -21.53 -19.52 -31.63
C PRO A 52 -22.84 -18.76 -31.44
N VAL A 53 -23.90 -19.32 -32.01
CA VAL A 53 -25.28 -18.88 -31.86
C VAL A 53 -25.59 -18.82 -30.37
N ALA A 54 -25.88 -17.62 -29.87
CA ALA A 54 -26.39 -17.41 -28.53
C ALA A 54 -27.75 -18.10 -28.41
N THR A 55 -27.82 -19.18 -27.63
CA THR A 55 -29.08 -19.72 -27.14
C THR A 55 -29.73 -18.69 -26.21
N PRO A 56 -31.02 -18.36 -26.40
CA PRO A 56 -31.74 -17.48 -25.49
C PRO A 56 -31.99 -18.23 -24.18
N VAL A 57 -31.35 -17.77 -23.10
CA VAL A 57 -31.68 -18.21 -21.74
C VAL A 57 -32.93 -17.44 -21.30
N ALA A 58 -33.93 -18.21 -20.88
CA ALA A 58 -35.23 -17.75 -20.42
C ALA A 58 -35.14 -16.77 -19.23
N PRO A 59 -36.18 -15.94 -19.00
CA PRO A 59 -36.25 -15.07 -17.84
C PRO A 59 -36.54 -15.92 -16.59
N ILE A 60 -35.69 -15.78 -15.57
CA ILE A 60 -35.99 -16.32 -14.23
C ILE A 60 -36.56 -15.17 -13.41
N GLU A 61 -37.89 -15.17 -13.32
CA GLU A 61 -38.69 -14.45 -12.33
C GLU A 61 -38.41 -14.98 -10.91
N ASP A 62 -38.33 -14.03 -9.98
CA ASP A 62 -38.82 -14.08 -8.59
C ASP A 62 -38.62 -15.35 -7.74
N GLN A 63 -37.74 -15.27 -6.72
CA GLN A 63 -38.19 -15.04 -5.34
C GLN A 63 -37.05 -15.07 -4.30
N PRO A 64 -37.21 -14.38 -3.15
CA PRO A 64 -36.25 -14.34 -2.06
C PRO A 64 -36.44 -15.55 -1.13
N VAL A 65 -35.34 -16.21 -0.78
CA VAL A 65 -35.31 -17.14 0.36
C VAL A 65 -34.16 -16.78 1.30
N LEU A 66 -34.55 -16.10 2.38
CA LEU A 66 -33.82 -16.04 3.63
C LEU A 66 -33.59 -17.49 4.12
N ALA A 67 -32.35 -17.96 4.10
CA ALA A 67 -31.97 -19.22 4.72
C ALA A 67 -31.50 -18.96 6.15
N SER A 68 -32.37 -19.30 7.09
CA SER A 68 -32.10 -19.44 8.51
C SER A 68 -31.30 -20.72 8.81
N ALA A 69 -30.26 -20.55 9.63
CA ALA A 69 -29.77 -21.41 10.72
C ALA A 69 -29.54 -22.91 10.52
N VAL A 70 -28.28 -23.35 10.74
CA VAL A 70 -27.98 -24.46 11.65
C VAL A 70 -26.80 -24.06 12.54
N ALA A 71 -27.04 -24.00 13.84
CA ALA A 71 -26.04 -23.78 14.88
C ALA A 71 -25.27 -25.08 15.18
N PRO A 72 -23.94 -25.05 15.36
CA PRO A 72 -23.26 -26.13 16.07
C PRO A 72 -23.45 -25.97 17.58
N THR A 73 -23.95 -27.04 18.19
CA THR A 73 -24.12 -27.28 19.62
C THR A 73 -22.86 -26.92 20.41
N ALA A 74 -23.02 -26.02 21.38
CA ALA A 74 -22.01 -25.64 22.35
C ALA A 74 -21.88 -26.70 23.45
N GLU A 75 -20.70 -27.31 23.59
CA GLU A 75 -20.26 -27.87 24.87
C GLU A 75 -19.82 -26.71 25.76
N ALA A 76 -20.67 -26.39 26.74
CA ALA A 76 -20.43 -25.37 27.74
C ALA A 76 -19.32 -25.81 28.71
N MET A 77 -18.07 -25.42 28.42
CA MET A 77 -17.09 -25.19 29.48
C MET A 77 -17.34 -23.83 30.09
N VAL A 78 -17.99 -23.81 31.25
CA VAL A 78 -18.11 -22.64 32.12
C VAL A 78 -16.71 -22.28 32.62
N GLN A 79 -15.98 -21.47 31.88
CA GLN A 79 -14.90 -20.67 32.44
C GLN A 79 -15.55 -19.41 33.02
N SER A 80 -15.52 -19.30 34.35
CA SER A 80 -15.84 -18.07 35.07
C SER A 80 -15.19 -16.87 34.38
N PRO A 81 -15.90 -15.75 34.18
CA PRO A 81 -15.28 -14.54 33.66
C PRO A 81 -14.23 -14.09 34.66
N ALA A 82 -12.97 -14.32 34.33
CA ALA A 82 -11.86 -13.68 35.00
C ALA A 82 -12.09 -12.18 34.80
N LYS A 83 -12.38 -11.49 35.91
CA LYS A 83 -12.43 -10.03 36.01
C LYS A 83 -11.27 -9.46 35.18
N PRO A 84 -11.49 -8.57 34.20
CA PRO A 84 -10.40 -8.01 33.41
C PRO A 84 -9.45 -7.35 34.38
N SER A 85 -8.30 -7.99 34.57
CA SER A 85 -7.21 -7.42 35.35
C SER A 85 -6.74 -6.25 34.51
N ALA A 86 -7.20 -5.05 34.85
CA ALA A 86 -6.66 -3.79 34.37
C ALA A 86 -5.18 -3.73 34.77
N LYS A 87 -4.34 -4.43 34.00
CA LYS A 87 -2.89 -4.36 34.12
C LYS A 87 -2.58 -2.92 33.77
N SER A 88 -2.34 -2.11 34.79
CA SER A 88 -1.83 -0.74 34.67
C SER A 88 -0.77 -0.73 33.56
N HIS A 89 -1.13 -0.16 32.41
CA HIS A 89 -0.21 -0.07 31.29
C HIS A 89 0.83 0.97 31.68
N ALA A 90 2.10 0.54 31.72
CA ALA A 90 3.18 1.46 32.04
C ALA A 90 3.09 2.68 31.12
N PRO A 91 3.22 3.91 31.65
CA PRO A 91 3.31 5.11 30.83
C PRO A 91 4.39 4.92 29.75
N GLY A 92 4.02 5.10 28.48
CA GLY A 92 4.91 4.86 27.34
C GLY A 92 4.81 3.46 26.70
N SER A 93 3.86 2.62 27.11
CA SER A 93 3.57 1.37 26.39
C SER A 93 3.06 1.65 24.97
N LEU A 94 3.52 0.87 23.98
CA LEU A 94 2.97 0.87 22.61
C LEU A 94 1.48 0.50 22.55
N ARG A 95 0.90 0.02 23.66
CA ARG A 95 -0.53 -0.27 23.81
C ARG A 95 -1.26 0.77 24.64
N SER A 96 -0.67 1.94 24.87
CA SER A 96 -1.34 3.00 25.61
C SER A 96 -2.56 3.49 24.81
N PRO A 97 -3.76 3.55 25.41
CA PRO A 97 -4.93 4.17 24.78
C PRO A 97 -4.70 5.61 24.33
N SER A 98 -3.74 6.31 24.95
CA SER A 98 -3.33 7.67 24.57
C SER A 98 -2.72 7.78 23.17
N LEU A 99 -2.37 6.66 22.53
CA LEU A 99 -1.86 6.62 21.15
C LEU A 99 -3.01 6.61 20.12
N LEU A 100 -4.25 6.43 20.57
CA LEU A 100 -5.40 6.28 19.70
C LEU A 100 -6.11 7.62 19.48
N PRO A 101 -6.70 7.86 18.30
CA PRO A 101 -7.49 9.05 18.05
C PRO A 101 -8.63 9.23 19.05
N ALA A 102 -8.96 10.48 19.36
CA ALA A 102 -10.12 10.79 20.20
C ALA A 102 -11.40 10.23 19.56
N GLY A 103 -12.27 9.65 20.39
CA GLY A 103 -13.52 9.03 19.93
C GLY A 103 -13.36 7.60 19.39
N THR A 104 -12.17 6.99 19.51
CA THR A 104 -12.02 5.54 19.27
C THR A 104 -12.97 4.77 20.20
N PRO A 105 -13.80 3.83 19.68
CA PRO A 105 -14.72 3.05 20.51
C PRO A 105 -13.99 2.25 21.59
N ASP A 106 -14.56 2.18 22.80
CA ASP A 106 -13.96 1.46 23.94
C ASP A 106 -13.64 0.00 23.63
N THR A 107 -14.48 -0.66 22.82
CA THR A 107 -14.26 -2.04 22.36
C THR A 107 -12.99 -2.18 21.51
N HIS A 108 -12.66 -1.17 20.68
CA HIS A 108 -11.46 -1.19 19.86
C HIS A 108 -10.21 -0.91 20.72
N ILE A 109 -10.35 -0.03 21.72
CA ILE A 109 -9.29 0.25 22.71
C ILE A 109 -8.97 -1.02 23.49
N GLU A 110 -9.97 -1.76 23.95
CA GLU A 110 -9.79 -3.02 24.66
C GLU A 110 -9.10 -4.07 23.78
N ALA A 111 -9.52 -4.20 22.51
CA ALA A 111 -8.91 -5.15 21.59
C ALA A 111 -7.42 -4.81 21.33
N PHE A 112 -7.12 -3.54 21.08
CA PHE A 112 -5.74 -3.05 20.89
C PHE A 112 -4.85 -3.26 22.12
N THR A 113 -5.36 -2.93 23.31
CA THR A 113 -4.61 -3.08 24.58
C THR A 113 -4.32 -4.54 24.93
N ASN A 114 -5.20 -5.46 24.52
CA ASN A 114 -5.04 -6.89 24.70
C ASN A 114 -4.21 -7.58 23.61
N LEU A 115 -3.92 -6.89 22.50
CA LEU A 115 -3.10 -7.44 21.43
C LEU A 115 -1.70 -7.83 21.94
N ARG A 116 -1.19 -8.96 21.46
CA ARG A 116 0.20 -9.35 21.72
C ARG A 116 1.11 -8.36 21.00
N LEU A 117 2.24 -7.99 21.59
CA LEU A 117 3.24 -7.15 20.91
C LEU A 117 4.44 -8.00 20.49
N GLY A 118 4.90 -7.79 19.27
CA GLY A 118 6.19 -8.21 18.77
C GLY A 118 7.27 -7.17 19.08
N GLY A 119 8.52 -7.60 19.22
CA GLY A 119 9.63 -6.69 19.54
C GLY A 119 9.98 -5.66 18.45
N LYS A 120 9.36 -5.76 17.26
CA LYS A 120 9.53 -4.82 16.14
C LYS A 120 8.28 -3.96 15.89
N ASP A 121 7.24 -4.11 16.72
CA ASP A 121 6.02 -3.34 16.55
C ASP A 121 6.26 -1.88 16.92
N LYS A 122 5.55 -0.99 16.24
CA LYS A 122 5.55 0.45 16.49
C LYS A 122 4.18 0.90 16.99
N ALA A 123 4.07 2.18 17.32
CA ALA A 123 2.78 2.78 17.66
C ALA A 123 1.85 2.80 16.43
N PRO A 124 0.52 2.77 16.63
CA PRO A 124 -0.42 2.92 15.54
C PRO A 124 -0.25 4.28 14.85
N ILE A 125 -0.31 4.28 13.52
CA ILE A 125 -0.21 5.50 12.70
C ILE A 125 -1.52 6.28 12.68
N GLY A 126 -2.65 5.58 12.79
CA GLY A 126 -3.99 6.16 12.78
C GLY A 126 -4.90 5.46 13.79
N GLY A 127 -6.09 5.08 13.35
CA GLY A 127 -7.05 4.36 14.18
C GLY A 127 -6.73 2.89 14.38
N VAL A 128 -7.58 2.24 15.17
CA VAL A 128 -7.61 0.80 15.41
C VAL A 128 -8.99 0.26 15.00
N GLY A 129 -9.00 -0.88 14.32
CA GLY A 129 -10.24 -1.60 14.00
C GLY A 129 -10.78 -2.39 15.19
N ALA A 130 -11.98 -2.94 15.04
CA ALA A 130 -12.68 -3.69 16.09
C ALA A 130 -11.89 -4.86 16.71
N SER A 131 -11.03 -5.52 15.94
CA SER A 131 -10.18 -6.62 16.41
C SER A 131 -8.86 -6.15 17.07
N GLY A 132 -8.61 -4.84 17.11
CA GLY A 132 -7.33 -4.25 17.50
C GLY A 132 -6.33 -4.14 16.35
N ILE A 133 -6.72 -4.53 15.12
CA ILE A 133 -5.94 -4.34 13.91
C ILE A 133 -5.56 -2.86 13.73
N HIS A 134 -4.30 -2.61 13.40
CA HIS A 134 -3.79 -1.27 13.09
C HIS A 134 -2.59 -1.32 12.14
N LEU A 135 -2.23 -0.15 11.61
CA LEU A 135 -0.99 0.04 10.86
C LEU A 135 0.07 0.63 11.78
N ASP A 136 1.28 0.06 11.72
CA ASP A 136 2.45 0.59 12.43
C ASP A 136 3.55 1.10 11.46
N GLU A 137 3.39 0.82 10.16
CA GLU A 137 4.14 1.41 9.05
C GLU A 137 3.18 1.71 7.87
N LEU A 138 3.32 2.89 7.27
CA LEU A 138 2.58 3.32 6.07
C LEU A 138 3.47 4.26 5.26
N GLU A 139 3.86 3.83 4.07
CA GLU A 139 4.79 4.53 3.20
C GLU A 139 4.27 4.51 1.75
N VAL A 140 4.74 5.45 0.95
CA VAL A 140 4.45 5.51 -0.48
C VAL A 140 5.76 5.60 -1.26
N GLY A 141 5.87 4.85 -2.36
CA GLY A 141 7.11 4.76 -3.12
C GLY A 141 6.92 4.21 -4.53
N LYS A 142 7.98 4.29 -5.34
CA LYS A 142 7.95 3.95 -6.77
C LYS A 142 8.15 2.45 -7.04
N GLY A 143 8.82 1.76 -6.10
CA GLY A 143 9.10 0.33 -6.20
C GLY A 143 8.72 -0.44 -4.94
N TRP A 144 8.99 -1.74 -4.96
CA TRP A 144 8.89 -2.59 -3.78
C TRP A 144 9.75 -3.83 -3.95
N ALA A 145 10.59 -4.03 -2.94
CA ALA A 145 11.45 -5.19 -2.80
C ALA A 145 11.65 -5.50 -1.32
N SER A 146 12.00 -6.75 -1.00
CA SER A 146 12.33 -7.16 0.36
C SER A 146 11.26 -6.80 1.41
N SER A 147 9.99 -6.85 1.00
CA SER A 147 8.83 -6.47 1.81
C SER A 147 8.81 -5.01 2.28
N ARG A 148 9.38 -4.08 1.49
CA ARG A 148 9.43 -2.65 1.78
C ARG A 148 9.20 -1.83 0.52
N CYS A 149 8.71 -0.60 0.70
CA CYS A 149 8.68 0.37 -0.39
C CYS A 149 10.12 0.75 -0.79
N GLU A 150 10.35 0.87 -2.09
CA GLU A 150 11.59 1.42 -2.63
C GLU A 150 11.35 2.82 -3.15
N GLN A 151 12.40 3.65 -3.13
CA GLN A 151 12.35 5.04 -3.60
C GLN A 151 11.16 5.76 -2.96
N VAL A 152 11.12 5.72 -1.62
CA VAL A 152 10.05 6.32 -0.81
C VAL A 152 9.99 7.82 -1.11
N GLY A 153 8.80 8.30 -1.44
CA GLY A 153 8.59 9.69 -1.87
C GLY A 153 7.14 9.93 -2.24
N SER A 154 6.69 11.17 -2.09
CA SER A 154 5.30 11.59 -2.32
C SER A 154 5.04 12.16 -3.71
N GLU A 155 6.03 12.14 -4.61
CA GLU A 155 5.96 12.73 -5.94
C GLU A 155 6.27 11.70 -7.02
N PHE A 156 5.40 11.65 -8.02
CA PHE A 156 5.46 10.70 -9.12
C PHE A 156 5.25 11.43 -10.44
N VAL A 157 5.98 11.08 -11.48
CA VAL A 157 5.98 11.80 -12.76
C VAL A 157 5.53 10.86 -13.88
N VAL A 158 4.56 11.31 -14.67
CA VAL A 158 4.08 10.58 -15.86
C VAL A 158 5.22 10.35 -16.84
N ASP A 159 5.24 9.18 -17.47
CA ASP A 159 6.27 8.70 -18.39
C ASP A 159 7.67 8.46 -17.78
N THR A 160 7.88 8.83 -16.51
CA THR A 160 9.11 8.54 -15.75
C THR A 160 8.90 7.40 -14.77
N ASP A 161 7.83 7.47 -13.99
CA ASP A 161 7.49 6.46 -12.99
C ASP A 161 6.39 5.53 -13.52
N GLU A 162 6.52 4.23 -13.28
CA GLU A 162 5.52 3.26 -13.76
C GLU A 162 4.28 3.20 -12.85
N ARG A 163 4.50 3.30 -11.53
CA ARG A 163 3.48 3.02 -10.52
C ARG A 163 3.76 3.73 -9.20
N VAL A 164 2.69 3.97 -8.46
CA VAL A 164 2.70 4.33 -7.05
C VAL A 164 2.43 3.06 -6.24
N ASN A 165 3.28 2.74 -5.28
CA ASN A 165 3.04 1.68 -4.29
C ASN A 165 2.69 2.35 -2.97
N VAL A 166 1.62 1.91 -2.32
CA VAL A 166 1.32 2.21 -0.92
C VAL A 166 1.66 0.95 -0.14
N CYS A 167 2.76 1.01 0.60
CA CYS A 167 3.30 -0.09 1.37
C CYS A 167 2.92 0.10 2.84
N PHE A 168 2.43 -0.94 3.47
CA PHE A 168 2.03 -0.85 4.86
C PHE A 168 2.25 -2.15 5.60
N ARG A 169 2.46 -2.02 6.91
CA ARG A 169 2.57 -3.14 7.84
C ARG A 169 1.38 -3.14 8.77
N VAL A 170 0.66 -4.26 8.75
CA VAL A 170 -0.53 -4.51 9.57
C VAL A 170 -0.12 -5.31 10.79
N VAL A 171 -0.54 -4.88 11.98
CA VAL A 171 -0.41 -5.65 13.24
C VAL A 171 -1.82 -6.05 13.70
N HIS A 172 -2.04 -7.34 13.98
CA HIS A 172 -3.40 -7.90 14.18
C HIS A 172 -3.38 -9.22 14.98
N PRO A 173 -4.54 -9.79 15.41
CA PRO A 173 -4.59 -10.89 16.38
C PRO A 173 -4.18 -12.27 15.84
N ARG A 174 -3.63 -12.35 14.62
CA ARG A 174 -3.27 -13.59 13.90
C ARG A 174 -4.48 -14.36 13.36
N GLU A 175 -5.55 -13.64 13.09
CA GLU A 175 -6.75 -14.18 12.47
C GLU A 175 -6.78 -13.79 10.98
N ALA A 176 -7.60 -14.47 10.17
CA ALA A 176 -7.76 -14.06 8.79
C ALA A 176 -8.60 -12.77 8.76
N GLU A 177 -8.04 -11.70 8.22
CA GLU A 177 -8.71 -10.40 8.12
C GLU A 177 -8.44 -9.78 6.74
N ALA A 178 -9.18 -8.73 6.40
CA ALA A 178 -8.95 -7.93 5.21
C ALA A 178 -8.91 -6.44 5.57
N VAL A 179 -8.13 -5.67 4.80
CA VAL A 179 -8.18 -4.21 4.82
C VAL A 179 -8.63 -3.68 3.47
N THR A 180 -9.34 -2.58 3.49
CA THR A 180 -9.75 -1.86 2.28
C THR A 180 -8.84 -0.67 2.08
N LEU A 181 -8.26 -0.52 0.89
CA LEU A 181 -7.51 0.66 0.48
C LEU A 181 -8.33 1.47 -0.52
N GLU A 182 -8.66 2.70 -0.13
CA GLU A 182 -9.39 3.67 -0.95
C GLU A 182 -8.44 4.70 -1.54
N TRP A 183 -8.45 4.80 -2.88
CA TRP A 183 -7.77 5.87 -3.62
C TRP A 183 -8.74 7.00 -3.86
N SER A 184 -8.44 8.19 -3.34
CA SER A 184 -9.26 9.38 -3.54
C SER A 184 -8.48 10.47 -4.26
N ARG A 185 -9.17 11.23 -5.12
CA ARG A 185 -8.62 12.40 -5.81
C ARG A 185 -9.65 13.53 -5.74
N ALA A 186 -9.22 14.69 -5.27
CA ALA A 186 -10.08 15.85 -5.03
C ALA A 186 -11.30 15.51 -4.13
N GLY A 187 -11.04 14.80 -3.02
CA GLY A 187 -12.06 14.42 -2.03
C GLY A 187 -13.07 13.36 -2.49
N LYS A 188 -12.93 12.81 -3.70
CA LYS A 188 -13.81 11.76 -4.23
C LYS A 188 -13.06 10.44 -4.33
N VAL A 189 -13.62 9.37 -3.77
CA VAL A 189 -13.11 8.00 -3.95
C VAL A 189 -13.23 7.63 -5.43
N ARG A 190 -12.12 7.14 -6.00
CA ARG A 190 -12.00 6.76 -7.42
C ARG A 190 -11.82 5.28 -7.60
N GLN A 191 -11.15 4.62 -6.66
CA GLN A 191 -10.86 3.19 -6.72
C GLN A 191 -10.80 2.65 -5.29
N VAL A 192 -11.32 1.44 -5.11
CA VAL A 192 -11.28 0.71 -3.84
C VAL A 192 -10.67 -0.65 -4.14
N ILE A 193 -9.76 -1.10 -3.27
CA ILE A 193 -9.10 -2.39 -3.41
C ILE A 193 -9.14 -3.08 -2.04
N GLU A 194 -9.55 -4.34 -2.01
CA GLU A 194 -9.44 -5.18 -0.83
C GLU A 194 -8.07 -5.87 -0.81
N VAL A 195 -7.43 -5.91 0.35
CA VAL A 195 -6.14 -6.55 0.58
C VAL A 195 -6.28 -7.55 1.72
N SER A 196 -6.16 -8.83 1.41
CA SER A 196 -6.19 -9.89 2.41
C SER A 196 -4.94 -9.86 3.30
N VAL A 197 -5.14 -9.99 4.60
CA VAL A 197 -4.10 -10.01 5.62
C VAL A 197 -3.87 -11.45 6.07
N LYS A 198 -2.62 -11.92 6.00
CA LYS A 198 -2.28 -13.28 6.42
C LYS A 198 -2.41 -13.43 7.95
N PRO A 199 -2.79 -14.62 8.48
CA PRO A 199 -2.92 -14.90 9.91
C PRO A 199 -1.54 -15.00 10.62
N THR A 200 -0.80 -13.90 10.62
CA THR A 200 0.53 -13.75 11.22
C THR A 200 0.55 -12.48 12.06
N HIS A 201 1.32 -12.46 13.15
CA HIS A 201 1.34 -11.33 14.11
C HIS A 201 1.43 -9.94 13.47
N ALA A 202 2.34 -9.82 12.50
CA ALA A 202 2.43 -8.64 11.66
C ALA A 202 2.63 -9.06 10.20
N TYR A 203 2.00 -8.35 9.28
CA TYR A 203 2.05 -8.65 7.85
C TYR A 203 2.36 -7.39 7.06
N THR A 204 3.48 -7.40 6.32
CA THR A 204 3.85 -6.29 5.44
C THR A 204 3.39 -6.60 4.02
N THR A 205 2.68 -5.66 3.43
CA THR A 205 2.08 -5.81 2.09
C THR A 205 2.03 -4.46 1.37
N ARG A 206 1.48 -4.45 0.16
CA ARG A 206 1.30 -3.25 -0.64
C ARG A 206 0.01 -3.31 -1.46
N ALA A 207 -0.51 -2.14 -1.79
CA ALA A 207 -1.33 -1.94 -2.98
C ALA A 207 -0.58 -1.01 -3.94
N TRP A 208 -0.93 -1.06 -5.22
CA TRP A 208 -0.30 -0.17 -6.20
C TRP A 208 -1.31 0.34 -7.22
N MET A 209 -0.94 1.44 -7.85
CA MET A 209 -1.70 2.12 -8.89
C MET A 209 -0.74 2.56 -10.01
N PRO A 210 -1.08 2.34 -11.30
CA PRO A 210 -0.23 2.79 -12.40
C PRO A 210 -0.18 4.32 -12.43
N VAL A 211 0.98 4.88 -12.77
CA VAL A 211 1.14 6.31 -13.03
C VAL A 211 0.78 6.57 -14.49
N SER A 212 -0.13 7.52 -14.73
CA SER A 212 -0.61 7.83 -16.09
C SER A 212 -1.18 9.25 -16.16
N ALA A 213 -1.21 9.85 -17.35
CA ALA A 213 -1.73 11.20 -17.57
C ALA A 213 -3.16 11.40 -17.03
N GLY A 214 -4.04 10.40 -17.15
CA GLY A 214 -5.41 10.46 -16.62
C GLY A 214 -5.50 10.46 -15.10
N ARG A 215 -4.42 10.09 -14.41
CA ARG A 215 -4.29 10.04 -12.95
C ARG A 215 -3.45 11.18 -12.39
N THR A 216 -3.16 12.24 -13.14
CA THR A 216 -2.48 13.42 -12.59
C THR A 216 -3.26 14.11 -11.47
N GLY A 217 -2.53 14.80 -10.59
CA GLY A 217 -3.05 15.59 -9.46
C GLY A 217 -2.77 14.98 -8.08
N ASN A 218 -3.36 15.60 -7.06
CA ASN A 218 -3.23 15.21 -5.66
C ASN A 218 -4.14 14.02 -5.32
N TRP A 219 -3.52 12.98 -4.76
CA TRP A 219 -4.17 11.77 -4.32
C TRP A 219 -4.03 11.56 -2.82
N THR A 220 -5.00 10.85 -2.27
CA THR A 220 -4.93 10.34 -0.91
C THR A 220 -5.33 8.88 -0.91
N ALA A 221 -4.45 8.03 -0.39
CA ALA A 221 -4.71 6.63 -0.10
C ALA A 221 -5.13 6.48 1.36
N THR A 222 -6.27 5.86 1.61
CA THR A 222 -6.82 5.63 2.95
C THR A 222 -6.97 4.13 3.17
N VAL A 223 -6.35 3.60 4.22
CA VAL A 223 -6.47 2.19 4.60
C VAL A 223 -7.49 2.08 5.72
N LYS A 224 -8.48 1.21 5.54
CA LYS A 224 -9.57 0.94 6.47
C LYS A 224 -9.62 -0.53 6.85
N SER A 225 -10.00 -0.83 8.08
CA SER A 225 -10.42 -2.18 8.47
C SER A 225 -11.81 -2.50 7.91
N GLU A 226 -12.21 -3.76 8.01
CA GLU A 226 -13.52 -4.25 7.54
C GLU A 226 -14.72 -3.54 8.18
N ASP A 227 -14.58 -3.10 9.43
CA ASP A 227 -15.56 -2.28 10.17
C ASP A 227 -15.63 -0.81 9.72
N GLY A 228 -14.78 -0.41 8.76
CA GLY A 228 -14.69 0.96 8.23
C GLY A 228 -13.79 1.91 9.02
N SER A 229 -13.15 1.46 10.11
CA SER A 229 -12.22 2.30 10.88
C SER A 229 -11.01 2.69 10.04
N VAL A 230 -10.63 3.97 10.04
CA VAL A 230 -9.47 4.47 9.29
C VAL A 230 -8.19 4.12 10.06
N LEU A 231 -7.43 3.16 9.54
CA LEU A 231 -6.19 2.69 10.15
C LEU A 231 -4.99 3.58 9.82
N GLY A 232 -5.04 4.25 8.66
CA GLY A 232 -4.00 5.18 8.24
C GLY A 232 -4.35 5.86 6.91
N GLN A 233 -3.72 7.01 6.66
CA GLN A 233 -3.94 7.81 5.47
C GLN A 233 -2.63 8.44 5.01
N ILE A 234 -2.36 8.44 3.71
CA ILE A 234 -1.17 9.06 3.13
C ILE A 234 -1.52 9.78 1.83
N SER A 235 -0.92 10.96 1.62
CA SER A 235 -1.13 11.77 0.42
C SER A 235 0.12 11.79 -0.45
N PHE A 236 -0.09 11.89 -1.76
CA PHE A 236 0.96 11.96 -2.78
C PHE A 236 0.44 12.67 -4.03
N GLU A 237 1.35 13.08 -4.90
CA GLU A 237 1.06 13.77 -6.15
C GLU A 237 1.56 12.97 -7.36
N ILE A 238 0.73 12.92 -8.40
CA ILE A 238 1.15 12.50 -9.74
C ILE A 238 1.23 13.74 -10.62
N ALA A 239 2.44 14.19 -10.90
CA ALA A 239 2.74 15.30 -11.81
C ALA A 239 2.56 14.87 -13.28
N GLY A 240 2.28 15.85 -14.14
CA GLY A 240 2.26 15.65 -15.59
C GLY A 240 3.64 15.28 -16.15
N PRO A 241 3.71 14.98 -17.46
CA PRO A 241 5.00 14.70 -18.11
C PRO A 241 5.91 15.94 -18.02
N THR A 242 7.20 15.71 -17.79
CA THR A 242 8.23 16.74 -17.86
C THR A 242 8.44 17.12 -19.32
N LEU A 243 8.24 18.40 -19.66
CA LEU A 243 8.48 18.94 -21.01
C LEU A 243 9.98 19.05 -21.33
#